data_AF-D4YS06-F1
#
_entry.id   AF-D4YS06-F1
#
_cell.length_a   1.000
_cell.length_b   1.000
_cell.length_c   1.000
_cell.angle_alpha   90.00
_cell.angle_beta   90.00
_cell.angle_gamma   90.00
#
_symmetry.space_group_name_H-M   'P 1'
#
loop_
_entity.id
_entity.type
_entity.pdbx_description
1 polymer ?
#
loop_
_entity_poly.entity_id
_entity_poly.type
_entity_poly.pdbx_seq_one_letter_code
_entity_poly.pdbx_strand_id
1 'polypeptide(L)'
;MIVIGGDGSLNEILNGIKTSNHPETPITYLPAGSGNDFARAAHLSKKPEELVNRLLQNLDYHPVDCGKFISSLKNNRPYYFVNNFGIGFDAFVIYSSNHQKMKEKLNKLHLGNLIYASNIIMYFADRTLSPSK
;
A
#
# COMPACT_ATOMS: atom_id res chain seq x y z
N MET A 1 -0.58 -5.24 -18.46
CA MET A 1 -0.32 -3.87 -17.95
C MET A 1 1.07 -3.84 -17.31
N ILE A 2 1.93 -2.88 -17.67
CA ILE A 2 3.24 -2.69 -17.02
C ILE A 2 3.14 -1.48 -16.08
N VAL A 3 3.44 -1.69 -14.81
CA VAL A 3 3.48 -0.62 -13.80
C VAL A 3 4.92 -0.27 -13.51
N ILE A 4 5.27 1.00 -13.65
CA ILE A 4 6.58 1.53 -13.28
C ILE A 4 6.36 2.51 -12.13
N GLY A 5 6.83 2.18 -10.92
CA GLY A 5 6.56 3.01 -9.75
C GLY A 5 6.78 2.30 -8.42
N GLY A 6 6.19 2.85 -7.35
CA GLY A 6 6.18 2.23 -6.02
C GLY A 6 4.97 1.33 -5.78
N ASP A 7 4.88 0.77 -4.56
CA ASP A 7 3.72 -0.06 -4.16
C ASP A 7 2.40 0.72 -4.23
N GLY A 8 2.42 2.04 -3.99
CA GLY A 8 1.25 2.90 -4.14
C GLY A 8 0.70 2.89 -5.58
N SER A 9 1.58 3.05 -6.57
CA SER A 9 1.20 2.99 -7.99
C SER A 9 0.68 1.60 -8.37
N LEU A 10 1.31 0.54 -7.86
CA LEU A 10 0.82 -0.83 -8.04
C LEU A 10 -0.60 -1.00 -7.48
N ASN A 11 -0.86 -0.46 -6.28
CA ASN A 11 -2.16 -0.55 -5.62
C ASN A 11 -3.25 0.23 -6.38
N GLU A 12 -2.94 1.43 -6.88
CA GLU A 12 -3.87 2.22 -7.71
C GLU A 12 -4.25 1.47 -9.00
N ILE A 13 -3.25 0.93 -9.71
CA ILE A 13 -3.46 0.16 -10.94
C ILE A 13 -4.26 -1.11 -10.68
N LEU A 14 -3.95 -1.85 -9.60
CA LEU A 14 -4.69 -3.05 -9.20
C LEU A 14 -6.18 -2.74 -9.01
N ASN A 15 -6.49 -1.69 -8.26
CA ASN A 15 -7.87 -1.27 -8.02
C ASN A 15 -8.56 -0.82 -9.31
N GLY A 16 -7.84 -0.12 -10.20
CA GLY A 16 -8.33 0.25 -11.52
C GLY A 16 -8.70 -0.97 -12.36
N ILE A 17 -7.80 -1.95 -12.48
CA ILE A 17 -8.01 -3.17 -13.28
C ILE A 17 -9.16 -3.99 -12.70
N LYS A 18 -9.14 -4.29 -11.40
CA LYS A 18 -10.18 -5.11 -10.75
C LYS A 18 -11.56 -4.47 -10.71
N THR A 19 -11.68 -3.18 -11.00
CA THR A 19 -12.97 -2.48 -11.15
C THR A 19 -13.29 -2.07 -12.60
N SER A 20 -12.47 -2.50 -13.57
CA SER A 20 -12.68 -2.26 -15.00
C SER A 20 -13.49 -3.39 -15.66
N ASN A 21 -13.76 -3.23 -16.97
CA ASN A 21 -14.36 -4.28 -17.80
C ASN A 21 -13.40 -5.45 -18.10
N HIS A 22 -12.13 -5.36 -17.69
CA HIS A 22 -11.10 -6.38 -17.91
C HIS A 22 -10.36 -6.75 -16.60
N PRO A 23 -11.06 -7.30 -15.60
CA PRO A 23 -10.50 -7.56 -14.26
C PRO A 23 -9.39 -8.63 -14.23
N GLU A 24 -9.26 -9.41 -15.30
CA GLU A 24 -8.25 -10.47 -15.44
C GLU A 24 -6.98 -9.99 -16.17
N THR A 25 -6.88 -8.68 -16.49
CA THR A 25 -5.70 -8.12 -17.15
C THR A 25 -4.44 -8.39 -16.32
N PRO A 26 -3.45 -9.14 -16.85
CA PRO A 26 -2.22 -9.41 -16.12
C PRO A 26 -1.45 -8.12 -15.82
N ILE A 27 -0.88 -8.06 -14.62
CA ILE A 27 -0.09 -6.93 -14.13
C ILE A 27 1.35 -7.40 -13.97
N THR A 28 2.28 -6.63 -14.53
CA THR A 28 3.70 -6.74 -14.21
C THR A 28 4.20 -5.44 -13.62
N TYR A 29 5.28 -5.52 -12.85
CA TYR A 29 5.72 -4.44 -11.98
C TYR A 29 7.24 -4.23 -12.07
N LEU A 30 7.65 -3.03 -12.47
CA LEU A 30 9.02 -2.53 -12.42
C LEU A 30 9.16 -1.59 -11.20
N PRO A 31 9.84 -2.03 -10.13
CA PRO A 31 9.95 -1.25 -8.91
C PRO A 31 10.83 0.00 -9.10
N ALA A 32 10.23 1.18 -8.95
CA ALA A 32 10.88 2.49 -9.04
C ALA A 32 10.59 3.40 -7.82
N GLY A 33 9.92 2.88 -6.78
CA GLY A 33 9.66 3.59 -5.53
C GLY A 33 10.74 3.40 -4.46
N SER A 34 10.54 3.98 -3.28
CA SER A 34 11.45 3.89 -2.14
C SER A 34 11.28 2.62 -1.29
N GLY A 35 10.05 2.11 -1.14
CA GLY A 35 9.73 0.90 -0.39
C GLY A 35 9.81 -0.37 -1.24
N ASN A 36 8.94 -0.49 -2.25
CA ASN A 36 8.81 -1.64 -3.15
C ASN A 36 8.72 -2.98 -2.38
N ASP A 37 7.89 -3.02 -1.33
CA ASP A 37 7.66 -4.19 -0.48
C ASP A 37 7.16 -5.37 -1.31
N PHE A 38 6.24 -5.14 -2.25
CA PHE A 38 5.71 -6.20 -3.11
C PHE A 38 6.81 -6.81 -3.97
N ALA A 39 7.62 -5.98 -4.64
CA ALA A 39 8.73 -6.47 -5.47
C ALA A 39 9.78 -7.23 -4.66
N ARG A 40 10.04 -6.82 -3.41
CA ARG A 40 10.94 -7.54 -2.51
C ARG A 40 10.38 -8.92 -2.15
N ALA A 41 9.10 -9.00 -1.77
CA ALA A 41 8.45 -10.25 -1.41
C ALA A 41 8.32 -11.21 -2.61
N ALA A 42 8.03 -10.69 -3.80
CA ALA A 42 7.89 -11.45 -5.03
C ALA A 42 9.22 -11.70 -5.76
N HIS A 43 10.36 -11.33 -5.17
CA HIS A 43 11.70 -11.48 -5.75
C HIS A 43 11.82 -10.90 -7.18
N LEU A 44 11.16 -9.78 -7.43
CA LEU A 44 11.18 -9.13 -8.74
C LEU A 44 12.50 -8.37 -8.96
N SER A 45 13.01 -8.45 -10.20
CA SER A 45 14.17 -7.69 -10.60
C SER A 45 13.85 -6.20 -10.64
N LYS A 46 14.85 -5.38 -10.28
CA LYS A 46 14.81 -3.92 -10.44
C LYS A 46 15.34 -3.46 -11.80
N LYS A 47 15.90 -4.38 -12.58
CA LYS A 47 16.57 -4.06 -13.85
C LYS A 47 15.56 -4.05 -15.00
N PRO A 48 15.37 -2.92 -15.69
CA PRO A 48 14.44 -2.83 -16.81
C PRO A 48 14.73 -3.86 -17.91
N GLU A 49 16.01 -4.10 -18.21
CA GLU A 49 16.44 -5.06 -19.21
C GLU A 49 16.02 -6.50 -18.89
N GLU A 50 16.06 -6.90 -17.61
CA GLU A 50 15.62 -8.23 -17.19
C GLU A 50 14.10 -8.40 -17.34
N LEU A 51 13.33 -7.35 -17.04
CA LEU A 51 11.89 -7.34 -17.24
C LEU A 51 11.53 -7.43 -18.74
N VAL A 52 12.14 -6.59 -19.57
CA VAL A 52 11.90 -6.58 -21.02
C VAL A 52 12.26 -7.93 -21.64
N ASN A 53 13.42 -8.49 -21.28
CA ASN A 53 13.83 -9.81 -21.77
C ASN A 53 12.83 -10.91 -21.37
N ARG A 54 12.33 -10.90 -20.12
CA ARG A 54 11.27 -11.84 -19.71
C ARG A 54 10.00 -11.70 -20.54
N LEU A 55 9.53 -10.46 -20.73
CA LEU A 55 8.31 -10.19 -21.49
C LEU A 55 8.41 -10.59 -22.97
N LEU A 56 9.59 -10.47 -23.58
CA LEU A 56 9.81 -10.80 -24.99
C LEU A 56 10.08 -12.28 -25.22
N GLN A 57 10.76 -12.96 -24.30
CA GLN A 57 11.25 -14.32 -24.53
C GLN A 57 10.37 -15.40 -23.89
N ASN A 58 9.80 -15.14 -22.72
CA ASN A 58 9.05 -16.11 -21.93
C ASN A 58 7.89 -15.40 -21.21
N LEU A 59 6.89 -15.00 -21.98
CA LEU A 59 5.69 -14.38 -21.43
C LEU A 59 4.87 -15.43 -20.68
N ASP A 60 5.11 -15.50 -19.37
CA ASP A 60 4.35 -16.31 -18.43
C ASP A 60 3.76 -15.41 -17.34
N TYR A 61 2.64 -15.83 -16.78
CA TYR A 61 1.99 -15.16 -15.66
C TYR A 61 1.48 -16.19 -14.67
N HIS A 62 1.67 -15.90 -13.39
CA HIS A 62 1.18 -16.74 -12.32
C HIS A 62 0.01 -16.06 -11.61
N PRO A 63 -1.04 -16.82 -11.25
CA PRO A 63 -2.09 -16.29 -10.41
C PRO A 63 -1.50 -15.90 -9.05
N VAL A 64 -1.87 -14.71 -8.59
CA VAL A 64 -1.50 -14.17 -7.28
C VAL A 64 -2.78 -13.77 -6.57
N ASP A 65 -2.93 -14.22 -5.33
CA ASP A 65 -4.07 -13.86 -4.51
C ASP A 65 -4.04 -12.37 -4.15
N CYS A 66 -5.22 -11.75 -4.11
CA CYS A 66 -5.38 -10.39 -3.61
C CYS A 66 -6.54 -10.35 -2.61
N GLY A 67 -6.37 -9.55 -1.56
CA GLY A 67 -7.43 -9.29 -0.61
C GLY A 67 -8.47 -8.34 -1.21
N LYS A 68 -9.73 -8.50 -0.80
CA LYS A 68 -10.85 -7.64 -1.16
C LYS A 68 -11.56 -7.17 0.10
N PHE A 69 -11.85 -5.88 0.20
CA PHE A 69 -12.73 -5.34 1.23
C PHE A 69 -13.80 -4.45 0.62
N ILE A 70 -14.92 -4.30 1.32
CA ILE A 70 -16.04 -3.46 0.91
C ILE A 70 -16.18 -2.34 1.94
N SER A 71 -16.16 -1.10 1.46
CA SER A 71 -16.33 0.07 2.34
C SER A 71 -17.78 0.57 2.28
N SER A 72 -18.48 0.49 3.40
CA SER A 72 -19.82 1.09 3.56
C SER A 72 -19.81 2.61 3.44
N LEU A 73 -18.65 3.24 3.68
CA LEU A 73 -18.46 4.69 3.61
C LEU A 73 -18.35 5.22 2.17
N LYS A 74 -18.12 4.35 1.19
CA LYS A 74 -17.92 4.74 -0.22
C LYS A 74 -18.83 3.93 -1.15
N ASN A 75 -20.15 4.05 -0.94
CA ASN A 75 -21.19 3.44 -1.79
C ASN A 75 -21.01 1.92 -1.97
N ASN A 76 -20.56 1.20 -0.94
CA ASN A 76 -20.23 -0.23 -1.01
C ASN A 76 -19.26 -0.59 -2.15
N ARG A 77 -18.38 0.34 -2.55
CA ARG A 77 -17.36 0.07 -3.57
C ARG A 77 -16.35 -0.96 -3.05
N PRO A 78 -16.00 -1.99 -3.85
CA PRO A 78 -14.94 -2.91 -3.50
C PRO A 78 -13.57 -2.26 -3.70
N TYR A 79 -12.64 -2.62 -2.80
CA TYR A 79 -11.24 -2.24 -2.84
C TYR A 79 -10.38 -3.50 -2.72
N TYR A 80 -9.24 -3.47 -3.40
CA TYR A 80 -8.32 -4.60 -3.50
C TYR A 80 -6.94 -4.21 -2.96
N PHE A 81 -6.22 -5.19 -2.40
CA PHE A 81 -4.86 -5.01 -1.88
C PHE A 81 -4.04 -6.29 -2.04
N VAL A 82 -2.71 -6.14 -2.17
CA VAL A 82 -1.75 -7.25 -2.34
C VAL A 82 -0.73 -7.37 -1.22
N ASN A 83 -0.47 -6.28 -0.49
CA ASN A 83 0.54 -6.27 0.58
C ASN A 83 -0.11 -6.39 1.95
N ASN A 84 -0.78 -5.32 2.39
CA ASN A 84 -1.31 -5.25 3.74
C ASN A 84 -2.61 -4.44 3.79
N PHE A 85 -3.49 -4.78 4.72
CA PHE A 85 -4.74 -4.07 4.99
C PHE A 85 -4.93 -3.94 6.50
N GLY A 86 -5.12 -2.71 6.98
CA GLY A 86 -5.32 -2.40 8.39
C GLY A 86 -6.59 -1.57 8.60
N ILE A 87 -7.28 -1.80 9.71
CA ILE A 87 -8.46 -1.03 10.15
C ILE A 87 -8.28 -0.56 11.60
N GLY A 88 -8.89 0.57 11.94
CA GLY A 88 -8.84 1.12 13.30
C GLY A 88 -7.52 1.79 13.65
N PHE A 89 -6.93 1.41 14.79
CA PHE A 89 -5.77 2.09 15.36
C PHE A 89 -4.52 2.04 14.47
N ASP A 90 -4.22 0.88 13.89
CA ASP A 90 -3.07 0.71 12.97
C ASP A 90 -3.20 1.60 11.72
N ALA A 91 -4.40 1.70 11.15
CA ALA A 91 -4.69 2.59 10.04
C ALA A 91 -4.57 4.07 10.42
N PHE A 92 -5.00 4.45 11.64
CA PHE A 92 -4.84 5.81 12.15
C PHE A 92 -3.38 6.19 12.32
N VAL A 93 -2.54 5.28 12.83
CA VAL A 93 -1.10 5.50 13.00
C VAL A 93 -0.41 5.67 11.65
N ILE A 94 -0.69 4.79 10.67
CA ILE A 94 -0.12 4.89 9.32
C ILE A 94 -0.59 6.17 8.62
N TYR A 95 -1.88 6.50 8.70
CA TYR A 95 -2.44 7.72 8.13
C TYR A 95 -1.77 8.97 8.71
N SER A 96 -1.68 9.06 10.04
CA SER A 96 -1.03 10.16 10.75
C SER A 96 0.47 10.25 10.42
N SER A 97 1.15 9.10 10.30
CA SER A 97 2.57 9.02 9.94
C SER A 97 2.84 9.45 8.48
N ASN A 98 1.90 9.25 7.55
CA ASN A 98 2.05 9.67 6.16
C ASN A 98 1.66 11.13 5.90
N HIS A 99 0.86 11.75 6.79
CA HIS A 99 0.41 13.14 6.64
C HIS A 99 1.21 14.15 7.48
N GLN A 100 2.08 13.72 8.40
CA GLN A 100 2.91 14.63 9.17
C GLN A 100 4.21 15.03 8.43
N LYS A 101 4.32 16.33 8.10
CA LYS A 101 5.60 17.03 7.77
C LYS A 101 6.72 16.82 8.80
N MET A 102 6.39 16.29 9.97
CA MET A 102 7.27 16.05 11.12
C MET A 102 8.08 14.75 11.03
N LYS A 103 7.86 13.92 9.99
CA LYS A 103 8.61 12.68 9.74
C LYS A 103 10.09 12.94 9.42
N GLU A 104 10.40 14.03 8.70
CA GLU A 104 11.77 14.38 8.31
C GLU A 104 12.61 14.95 9.47
N LYS A 105 11.99 15.71 10.38
CA LYS A 105 12.69 16.29 11.54
C LYS A 105 12.95 15.27 12.65
N LEU A 106 12.03 14.33 12.90
CA LEU A 106 12.15 13.34 13.98
C LEU A 106 12.96 12.09 13.59
N ASN A 107 12.95 11.69 12.31
CA ASN A 107 13.85 10.62 11.84
C ASN A 107 15.33 11.05 11.91
N LYS A 108 15.64 12.34 11.72
CA LYS A 108 16.99 12.89 11.96
C LYS A 108 17.45 12.79 13.42
N LEU A 109 16.54 12.58 14.36
CA LEU A 109 16.82 12.45 15.79
C LEU A 109 16.66 11.01 16.31
N HIS A 110 16.45 10.02 15.43
CA HIS A 110 16.25 8.60 15.78
C HIS A 110 15.06 8.32 16.74
N LEU A 111 14.07 9.22 16.81
CA LEU A 111 12.91 9.11 17.72
C LEU A 111 11.66 8.53 17.03
N GLY A 112 11.82 7.82 15.91
CA GLY A 112 10.70 7.25 15.13
C GLY A 112 9.75 6.38 15.96
N ASN A 113 10.27 5.67 16.97
CA ASN A 113 9.47 4.84 17.89
C ASN A 113 8.56 5.65 18.82
N LEU A 114 8.88 6.91 19.11
CA LEU A 114 8.04 7.77 19.96
C LEU A 114 6.80 8.29 19.22
N ILE A 115 6.83 8.31 17.89
CA ILE A 115 5.66 8.69 17.07
C ILE A 115 4.55 7.63 17.21
N TYR A 116 4.94 6.35 17.25
CA TYR A 116 3.99 5.27 17.53
C TYR A 116 3.40 5.40 18.94
N ALA A 117 4.25 5.62 19.95
CA ALA A 117 3.80 5.80 21.33
C ALA A 117 2.91 7.03 21.53
N SER A 118 3.22 8.17 20.89
CA SER A 118 2.42 9.39 21.01
C SER A 118 1.06 9.27 20.32
N ASN A 119 0.98 8.55 19.19
CA ASN A 119 -0.28 8.25 18.53
C ASN A 119 -1.16 7.32 19.37
N ILE A 120 -0.57 6.36 20.10
CA ILE A 120 -1.29 5.53 21.09
C ILE A 120 -1.90 6.43 22.17
N ILE A 121 -1.10 7.31 22.77
CA ILE A 121 -1.55 8.20 23.85
C ILE A 121 -2.64 9.16 23.37
N MET A 122 -2.48 9.77 22.19
CA MET A 122 -3.50 10.66 21.61
C MET A 122 -4.82 9.94 21.32
N TYR A 123 -4.78 8.72 20.77
CA TYR A 123 -5.99 7.95 20.50
C TYR A 123 -6.80 7.68 21.78
N PHE A 124 -6.13 7.34 22.88
CA PHE A 124 -6.82 7.14 24.15
C PHE A 124 -7.30 8.45 24.79
N ALA A 125 -6.52 9.53 24.67
CA ALA A 125 -6.90 10.86 25.17
C ALA A 125 -8.17 11.41 24.49
N ASP A 126 -8.30 11.22 23.17
CA ASP A 126 -9.44 11.68 22.37
C ASP A 126 -10.73 10.91 22.72
N ARG A 127 -10.61 9.63 23.07
CA ARG A 127 -11.73 8.81 23.55
C ARG A 127 -12.18 9.15 24.97
N THR A 128 -11.31 9.67 25.82
CA THR A 128 -11.69 10.16 27.16
C THR A 128 -12.43 11.50 27.14
N LEU A 129 -12.39 12.26 26.04
CA LEU A 129 -13.02 13.58 25.93
C LEU A 129 -14.37 13.58 25.20
N SER A 130 -14.84 12.44 24.69
CA SER A 130 -16.19 12.30 24.14
C SER A 130 -17.03 11.37 25.02
N PRO A 131 -17.78 11.90 26.02
CA PRO A 131 -18.76 11.10 26.72
C PRO A 131 -19.92 10.80 25.77
N SER A 132 -20.37 9.55 25.84
CA SER A 132 -21.53 9.01 25.11
C SER A 132 -22.70 9.99 25.03
N LYS A 133 -23.16 10.26 23.80
CA LYS A 133 -24.56 10.54 23.49
C LYS A 133 -24.94 9.78 22.23
#